data_AF-A0A3E1Q9L2-F1
#
_entry.id   AF-A0A3E1Q9L2-F1
#
_cell.length_a   1.000
_cell.length_b   1.000
_cell.length_c   1.000
_cell.angle_alpha   90.00
_cell.angle_beta   90.00
_cell.angle_gamma   90.00
#
_symmetry.space_group_name_H-M   'P 1'
#
loop_
_entity.id
_entity.type
_entity.pdbx_description
1 polymer ?
#
loop_
_entity_poly.entity_id
_entity_poly.type
_entity_poly.pdbx_seq_one_letter_code
_entity_poly.pdbx_strand_id
1 'polypeptide(L)' 'MSKVIVTIGIIIGFIFLFGVIVASSKGGGTPGFLGLILFAGMVAGIRAVWKKPPVKNEVTETDKHQLDKKD' A
#
# COMPACT_ATOMS: atom_id res chain seq x y z
N MET A 1 -12.41 -7.06 6.57
CA MET A 1 -11.76 -8.34 6.91
C MET A 1 -10.45 -8.53 6.15
N SER A 2 -10.44 -8.74 4.82
CA SER A 2 -9.22 -9.05 4.04
C SER A 2 -8.05 -8.06 4.21
N LYS A 3 -8.29 -6.75 4.13
CA LYS A 3 -7.22 -5.73 4.31
C LYS A 3 -6.51 -5.80 5.67
N VAL A 4 -7.25 -6.15 6.72
CA VAL A 4 -6.72 -6.27 8.08
C VAL A 4 -5.78 -7.49 8.16
N ILE A 5 -6.20 -8.63 7.60
CA ILE A 5 -5.39 -9.86 7.54
C ILE A 5 -4.10 -9.62 6.75
N VAL A 6 -4.18 -8.95 5.61
CA VAL A 6 -3.01 -8.60 4.79
C VAL A 6 -2.06 -7.67 5.56
N THR A 7 -2.58 -6.68 6.27
CA THR A 7 -1.77 -5.76 7.09
C THR A 7 -1.05 -6.51 8.21
N ILE A 8 -1.73 -7.44 8.89
CA ILE A 8 -1.12 -8.30 9.91
C ILE A 8 0.00 -9.15 9.30
N GLY A 9 -0.23 -9.75 8.13
CA GLY A 9 0.80 -10.50 7.41
C GLY A 9 2.04 -9.67 7.08
N ILE A 10 1.86 -8.41 6.65
CA ILE A 10 2.97 -7.48 6.39
C ILE A 10 3.75 -7.20 7.68
N ILE A 11 3.08 -6.98 8.81
CA ILE A 11 3.74 -6.72 10.10
C ILE A 11 4.54 -7.95 10.56
N ILE A 12 3.97 -9.15 10.48
CA ILE A 12 4.65 -10.39 10.83
C ILE A 12 5.89 -10.58 9.95
N GLY A 13 5.76 -10.39 8.63
CA GLY A 13 6.88 -10.47 7.70
C GLY A 13 7.97 -9.44 7.98
N PHE A 14 7.58 -8.21 8.34
CA PHE A 14 8.51 -7.16 8.74
C PHE A 14 9.30 -7.55 10.00
N ILE A 15 8.63 -8.01 11.05
CA ILE A 15 9.29 -8.43 12.31
C ILE A 15 10.28 -9.56 12.04
N PHE A 16 9.91 -10.52 11.19
CA PHE A 16 10.78 -11.64 10.84
C PHE A 16 12.05 -11.18 10.10
N LEU A 17 11.91 -10.37 9.04
CA LEU A 17 13.06 -9.82 8.31
C LEU A 17 13.91 -8.91 9.19
N PHE A 18 13.28 -8.05 9.99
CA PHE A 18 13.97 -7.14 10.89
C PHE A 18 14.77 -7.92 11.93
N GLY A 19 14.19 -8.98 12.50
CA GLY A 19 14.87 -9.88 13.43
C GLY A 19 16.10 -10.55 12.81
N VAL A 20 16.02 -11.01 11.56
CA VAL A 20 17.16 -11.61 10.84
C VAL A 20 18.28 -10.59 10.63
N ILE A 21 17.95 -9.35 10.26
CA ILE A 21 18.94 -8.28 10.07
C ILE A 21 19.61 -7.94 11.40
N VAL A 22 18.84 -7.84 12.48
CA VAL A 22 19.35 -7.60 13.85
C VAL A 22 20.26 -8.74 14.32
N ALA A 23 19.87 -9.99 14.08
CA ALA A 23 20.69 -11.15 14.46
C ALA A 23 22.00 -11.23 13.65
N SER A 24 21.98 -10.73 12.42
CA SER A 24 23.15 -10.73 11.53
C SER A 24 24.11 -9.57 11.78
N SER A 25 23.68 -8.51 12.49
CA SER A 25 24.57 -7.40 12.84
C SER A 25 25.48 -7.77 14.01
N LYS A 26 26.69 -8.21 13.68
CA LYS A 26 27.76 -8.55 14.64
C LYS A 26 28.25 -7.28 15.34
N GLY A 27 27.56 -6.86 16.40
CA GLY A 27 27.88 -5.65 17.17
C GLY A 27 26.73 -4.98 17.95
N GLY A 28 25.50 -5.50 17.91
CA GLY A 28 24.41 -5.00 18.77
C GLY A 28 23.84 -3.63 18.39
N GLY A 29 24.15 -3.13 17.19
CA GLY A 29 23.58 -1.88 16.69
C GLY A 29 22.20 -2.10 16.06
N THR A 30 21.26 -1.20 16.36
CA THR A 30 19.99 -1.05 15.63
C THR A 30 20.28 -1.12 14.12
N PRO A 31 19.48 -1.86 13.34
CA PRO A 31 19.71 -2.01 11.90
C PRO A 31 19.58 -0.62 11.28
N GLY A 32 20.72 -0.01 10.94
CA GLY A 32 20.79 1.39 10.54
C GLY A 32 20.09 1.62 9.20
N PHE A 33 20.87 1.81 8.14
CA PHE A 33 20.30 2.13 6.83
C PHE A 33 19.38 1.03 6.27
N LEU A 34 19.75 -0.24 6.46
CA LEU A 34 18.95 -1.39 6.00
C LEU A 34 17.62 -1.52 6.75
N GLY A 35 17.61 -1.25 8.05
CA GLY A 35 16.37 -1.24 8.84
C GLY A 35 15.45 -0.10 8.41
N LEU A 36 16.01 1.06 8.07
CA LEU A 36 15.25 2.20 7.57
C LEU A 36 14.58 1.92 6.22
N ILE A 37 15.29 1.28 5.28
CA ILE A 37 14.74 0.88 3.98
C ILE A 37 13.62 -0.14 4.17
N LEU A 38 13.86 -1.15 5.02
CA LEU A 38 12.85 -2.17 5.31
C LEU A 38 11.59 -1.53 5.92
N PHE A 39 11.77 -0.57 6.84
CA PHE A 39 10.67 0.15 7.46
C PHE A 39 9.91 1.02 6.45
N ALA A 40 10.62 1.74 5.57
CA ALA A 40 10.00 2.51 4.49
C ALA A 40 9.19 1.60 3.55
N GLY A 41 9.71 0.42 3.23
CA GLY A 41 9.01 -0.61 2.47
C GLY A 41 7.74 -1.10 3.17
N MET A 42 7.79 -1.36 4.48
CA MET A 42 6.61 -1.72 5.28
C MET A 42 5.53 -0.62 5.22
N VAL A 43 5.92 0.64 5.45
CA VAL A 43 4.99 1.78 5.44
C VAL A 43 4.36 1.95 4.05
N ALA A 44 5.15 1.85 2.98
CA ALA A 44 4.64 1.91 1.61
C ALA A 44 3.70 0.74 1.29
N GLY A 45 4.04 -0.48 1.72
CA GLY A 45 3.21 -1.68 1.55
C GLY A 45 1.86 -1.56 2.25
N ILE A 46 1.84 -1.13 3.52
CA ILE A 46 0.61 -0.86 4.25
C ILE A 46 -0.18 0.23 3.52
N ARG A 47 0.46 1.36 3.17
CA ARG A 47 -0.23 2.45 2.45
C ARG A 47 -0.86 1.98 1.14
N ALA A 48 -0.22 1.07 0.42
CA ALA A 48 -0.76 0.48 -0.81
C ALA A 48 -2.00 -0.40 -0.57
N VAL A 49 -2.01 -1.23 0.48
CA VAL A 49 -3.16 -2.06 0.85
C VAL A 49 -4.41 -1.21 1.16
N TRP A 50 -4.20 -0.06 1.79
CA TRP A 50 -5.27 0.84 2.19
C TRP A 50 -5.62 1.88 1.13
N LYS A 51 -4.78 2.06 0.09
CA LYS A 51 -5.05 2.99 -1.02
C LYS A 51 -6.36 2.59 -1.70
N LYS A 52 -7.30 3.52 -1.76
CA LYS A 52 -8.51 3.33 -2.55
C LYS A 52 -8.13 3.41 -4.03
N PRO A 53 -8.71 2.55 -4.90
CA PRO A 53 -8.51 2.71 -6.32
C PRO A 53 -8.92 4.14 -6.71
N PRO A 54 -8.17 4.80 -7.61
CA PRO A 54 -8.61 6.09 -8.11
C PRO A 54 -10.01 5.91 -8.68
N VAL A 55 -10.91 6.83 -8.34
CA VAL A 55 -12.18 6.95 -9.03
C VAL A 55 -11.81 7.20 -10.48
N LYS A 56 -11.96 6.18 -11.33
CA LYS A 56 -12.02 6.40 -12.76
C LYS A 56 -13.24 7.29 -12.90
N ASN A 57 -13.04 8.58 -13.14
CA ASN A 57 -14.09 9.40 -13.71
C ASN A 57 -14.37 8.71 -15.05
N GLU A 58 -15.34 7.80 -15.07
CA GLU A 58 -16.05 7.54 -16.30
C GLU A 58 -16.58 8.91 -16.68
N VAL A 59 -15.89 9.55 -17.62
CA VAL A 59 -16.49 10.60 -18.41
C VAL A 59 -17.60 9.88 -19.16
N THR A 60 -18.76 9.80 -18.51
CA THR A 60 -20.01 9.46 -19.17
C THR A 60 -20.32 10.68 -20.03
N GLU A 61 -19.66 10.76 -21.20
CA GLU A 61 -20.12 11.52 -22.36
C GLU A 61 -21.45 10.88 -22.78
N THR A 62 -22.48 11.13 -21.99
CA THR A 62 -23.86 11.10 -22.46
C THR A 62 -24.31 12.53 -22.42
N ASP A 63 -23.66 13.35 -23.25
CA ASP A 63 -24.27 14.60 -23.70
C ASP A 63 -25.56 14.20 -24.40
N LYS A 64 -26.64 14.34 -23.63
CA LYS A 64 -28.01 14.23 -24.07
C LYS A 64 -28.24 15.32 -25.10
N HIS A 65 -27.84 15.08 -26.34
CA HIS A 65 -28.42 15.78 -27.48
C HIS A 65 -29.81 15.18 -27.77
N GLN A 66 -30.66 15.21 -26.73
CA GLN A 66 -32.11 15.17 -26.86
C GLN A 66 -32.52 16.55 -27.38
N LEU A 67 -32.24 16.80 -28.66
CA LEU A 67 -33.05 17.74 -29.41
C LEU A 67 -34.26 16.98 -29.91
N ASP A 68 -35.23 16.85 -29.00
CA ASP A 68 -36.63 16.85 -29.38
C ASP A 68 -36.85 18.05 -30.29
N LYS A 69 -36.95 17.81 -31.59
CA LYS A 69 -37.61 18.72 -32.49
C LYS A 69 -38.82 17.98 -33.03
N LYS A 70 -39.90 18.16 -32.27
CA LYS A 70 -41.29 18.16 -32.71
C LYS A 70 -41.47 18.59 -34.17
N ASP A 71 -42.43 17.89 -34.77
CA ASP A 71 -43.19 18.14 -35.99
C ASP A 71 -42.55 17.73 -37.33
#